data_AF-A0A832GL92-F1
#
_entry.id   AF-A0A832GL92-F1
#
_cell.length_a   1.000
_cell.length_b   1.000
_cell.length_c   1.000
_cell.angle_alpha   90.00
_cell.angle_beta   90.00
_cell.angle_gamma   90.00
#
_symmetry.space_group_name_H-M   'P 1'
#
loop_
_entity.id
_entity.type
_entity.pdbx_description
1 polymer ?
#
loop_
_entity_poly.entity_id
_entity_poly.type
_entity_poly.pdbx_seq_one_letter_code
_entity_poly.pdbx_strand_id
1 'polypeptide(L)'
;MRTLLWGAFWAGCAAGSKYNAGLALLAPLVGLWLLPNLPVAKRLLGSGAAVGVAGLTFLIVCPGVWADSARFWANFWYEVRHVGQGHGEIFTDTGLGWLYHLKPNLSTGFGAVGLLASAFGWALHARNRVWWGVLAASLAYYLLIGAAEVRFLRYTFPLLPVLAIGVGLLWAGARLCLPPSLRFPPLREGNRTRGRELGSPCLQGEPKGGGLLPALRSLLVVAALAWQLLSAVSLTACMVRPDARDQAAGWARATLPEGARIGFPTVPWFYTPPLFAEIGELRWQDRLAAAQRATRYRLIPLAPPEWNAEALQATLPEYLIISEFESRDAARIGRADYKAFMRIVEARYTLLRAFENEPPLLGRQAGMPHDLLYVCPKVFVYRLRSE
;
A
#
# COMPACT_ATOMS: atom_id res chain seq x y z
N MET A 1 -29.18 -11.26 14.54
CA MET A 1 -28.30 -12.44 14.62
C MET A 1 -27.66 -12.77 13.27
N ARG A 2 -28.42 -13.03 12.20
CA ARG A 2 -27.86 -13.37 10.87
C ARG A 2 -26.75 -12.43 10.36
N THR A 3 -26.97 -11.12 10.36
CA THR A 3 -25.98 -10.13 9.90
C THR A 3 -24.70 -10.13 10.73
N LEU A 4 -24.82 -10.34 12.05
CA LEU A 4 -23.69 -10.45 12.97
C LEU A 4 -22.81 -11.65 12.61
N LEU A 5 -23.43 -12.82 12.39
CA LEU A 5 -22.70 -14.05 12.07
C LEU A 5 -22.05 -13.99 10.69
N TRP A 6 -22.69 -13.36 9.69
CA TRP A 6 -22.05 -13.11 8.40
C TRP A 6 -20.86 -12.17 8.52
N GLY A 7 -20.97 -11.10 9.31
CA GLY A 7 -19.82 -10.21 9.59
C GLY A 7 -18.66 -10.96 10.24
N ALA A 8 -18.95 -11.85 11.18
CA ALA A 8 -17.96 -12.71 11.83
C ALA A 8 -17.30 -13.71 10.86
N PHE A 9 -18.08 -14.35 9.99
CA PHE A 9 -17.58 -15.24 8.95
C PHE A 9 -16.55 -14.51 8.06
N TRP A 10 -16.91 -13.35 7.52
CA TRP A 10 -15.99 -12.56 6.69
C TRP A 10 -14.76 -12.05 7.45
N ALA A 11 -14.90 -11.73 8.74
CA ALA A 11 -13.74 -11.40 9.57
C ALA A 11 -12.78 -12.58 9.73
N GLY A 12 -13.28 -13.82 9.84
CA GLY A 12 -12.48 -15.04 9.84
C GLY A 12 -11.75 -15.26 8.49
N CYS A 13 -12.44 -15.07 7.37
CA CYS A 13 -11.82 -15.12 6.04
C CYS A 13 -10.71 -14.05 5.89
N ALA A 14 -10.98 -12.83 6.37
CA ALA A 14 -10.01 -11.74 6.34
C ALA A 14 -8.76 -12.08 7.17
N ALA A 15 -8.94 -12.61 8.39
CA ALA A 15 -7.84 -13.05 9.24
C ALA A 15 -6.99 -14.16 8.58
N GLY A 16 -7.62 -15.08 7.85
CA GLY A 16 -6.92 -16.14 7.12
C GLY A 16 -6.11 -15.63 5.93
N SER A 17 -6.52 -14.52 5.32
CA SER A 17 -5.78 -13.87 4.23
C SER A 17 -4.65 -12.98 4.75
N LYS A 18 -4.89 -12.30 5.89
CA LYS A 18 -3.92 -11.45 6.57
C LYS A 18 -4.27 -11.35 8.06
N TYR A 19 -3.37 -11.80 8.94
CA TYR A 19 -3.69 -11.95 10.37
C TYR A 19 -4.18 -10.65 11.03
N ASN A 20 -3.59 -9.51 10.69
CA ASN A 20 -4.00 -8.21 11.23
C ASN A 20 -5.40 -7.75 10.75
N ALA A 21 -5.91 -8.30 9.64
CA ALA A 21 -7.27 -8.04 9.17
C ALA A 21 -8.35 -8.73 10.02
N GLY A 22 -7.96 -9.62 10.95
CA GLY A 22 -8.86 -10.16 11.97
C GLY A 22 -9.49 -9.08 12.87
N LEU A 23 -8.86 -7.89 12.97
CA LEU A 23 -9.45 -6.72 13.63
C LEU A 23 -10.80 -6.28 13.03
N ALA A 24 -11.13 -6.71 11.81
CA ALA A 24 -12.44 -6.51 11.21
C ALA A 24 -13.59 -7.06 12.10
N LEU A 25 -13.31 -8.06 12.95
CA LEU A 25 -14.28 -8.59 13.91
C LEU A 25 -14.77 -7.54 14.93
N LEU A 26 -13.99 -6.48 15.19
CA LEU A 26 -14.40 -5.39 16.06
C LEU A 26 -15.65 -4.68 15.54
N ALA A 27 -15.86 -4.60 14.22
CA ALA A 27 -17.01 -3.91 13.65
C ALA A 27 -18.36 -4.54 14.03
N PRO A 28 -18.61 -5.83 13.78
CA PRO A 28 -19.84 -6.50 14.23
C PRO A 28 -19.97 -6.54 15.76
N LEU A 29 -18.86 -6.69 16.51
CA LEU A 29 -18.90 -6.71 17.98
C LEU A 29 -19.31 -5.35 18.56
N VAL A 30 -18.63 -4.26 18.19
CA VAL A 30 -19.00 -2.91 18.63
C VAL A 30 -20.42 -2.57 18.19
N GLY A 31 -20.80 -2.93 16.95
CA GLY A 31 -22.17 -2.76 16.45
C GLY A 31 -23.21 -3.44 17.34
N LEU A 32 -22.97 -4.68 17.77
CA LEU A 32 -23.86 -5.42 18.68
C LEU A 32 -24.04 -4.70 20.02
N TRP A 33 -22.97 -4.13 20.58
CA TRP A 33 -22.98 -3.43 21.86
C TRP A 33 -23.60 -2.03 21.78
N LEU A 34 -23.72 -1.46 20.58
CA LEU A 34 -24.40 -0.19 20.33
C LEU A 34 -25.91 -0.35 20.04
N LEU A 35 -26.41 -1.57 19.85
CA LEU A 35 -27.83 -1.81 19.63
C LEU A 35 -28.66 -1.45 20.88
N PRO A 36 -29.62 -0.51 20.77
CA PRO A 36 -30.47 -0.15 21.90
C PRO A 36 -31.36 -1.32 22.30
N ASN A 37 -31.73 -1.39 23.57
CA ASN A 37 -32.73 -2.32 24.11
C ASN A 37 -32.41 -3.82 23.96
N LEU A 38 -31.17 -4.19 23.62
CA LEU A 38 -30.73 -5.59 23.60
C LEU A 38 -30.20 -6.00 24.99
N PRO A 39 -30.79 -7.01 25.66
CA PRO A 39 -30.33 -7.48 26.97
C PRO A 39 -28.86 -7.91 26.96
N VAL A 40 -28.15 -7.69 28.06
CA VAL A 40 -26.72 -8.03 28.21
C VAL A 40 -26.45 -9.50 27.90
N ALA A 41 -27.29 -10.41 28.38
CA ALA A 41 -27.16 -11.84 28.09
C ALA A 41 -27.16 -12.15 26.57
N LYS A 42 -28.02 -11.48 25.79
CA LYS A 42 -28.07 -11.65 24.33
C LYS A 42 -26.84 -11.04 23.64
N ARG A 43 -26.27 -9.96 24.20
CA ARG A 43 -25.01 -9.36 23.71
C ARG A 43 -23.83 -10.29 23.95
N LEU A 44 -23.73 -10.89 25.13
CA LEU A 44 -22.69 -11.86 25.46
C LEU A 44 -22.80 -13.10 24.59
N LEU A 45 -24.00 -13.68 24.48
CA LEU A 45 -24.24 -14.83 23.59
C LEU A 45 -23.92 -14.50 22.13
N GLY A 46 -24.35 -13.34 21.64
CA GLY A 46 -24.05 -12.89 20.28
C GLY A 46 -22.55 -12.67 20.05
N SER A 47 -21.84 -12.09 21.03
CA SER A 47 -20.39 -11.89 20.97
C SER A 47 -19.65 -13.23 20.93
N GLY A 48 -20.03 -14.17 21.81
CA GLY A 48 -19.48 -15.52 21.82
C GLY A 48 -19.73 -16.27 20.51
N ALA A 49 -20.95 -16.18 19.96
CA ALA A 49 -21.27 -16.76 18.67
C ALA A 49 -20.46 -16.13 17.52
N ALA A 50 -20.27 -14.81 17.54
CA ALA A 50 -19.45 -14.10 16.53
C ALA A 50 -17.98 -14.53 16.62
N VAL A 51 -17.39 -14.57 17.81
CA VAL A 51 -16.01 -15.03 18.01
C VAL A 51 -15.86 -16.49 17.59
N GLY A 52 -16.80 -17.36 17.96
CA GLY A 52 -16.82 -18.76 17.56
C GLY A 52 -16.88 -18.93 16.05
N VAL A 53 -17.79 -18.24 15.35
CA VAL A 53 -17.89 -18.31 13.88
C VAL A 53 -16.64 -17.77 13.20
N ALA A 54 -16.09 -16.65 13.66
CA ALA A 54 -14.86 -16.09 13.10
C ALA A 54 -13.66 -17.05 13.30
N GLY A 55 -13.52 -17.62 14.49
CA GLY A 55 -12.47 -18.59 14.82
C GLY A 55 -12.58 -19.88 14.01
N LEU A 56 -13.77 -20.47 13.93
CA LEU A 56 -14.01 -21.66 13.10
C LEU A 56 -13.73 -21.38 11.63
N THR A 57 -14.17 -20.23 11.12
CA THR A 57 -13.90 -19.84 9.73
C THR A 57 -12.40 -19.70 9.49
N PHE A 58 -11.68 -19.01 10.40
CA PHE A 58 -10.23 -18.89 10.33
C PHE A 58 -9.52 -20.24 10.31
N LEU A 59 -9.92 -21.19 11.18
CA LEU A 59 -9.34 -22.54 11.20
C LEU A 59 -9.59 -23.31 9.90
N ILE A 60 -10.73 -23.09 9.25
CA ILE A 60 -11.06 -23.71 7.95
C ILE A 60 -10.20 -23.09 6.83
N VAL A 61 -10.10 -21.77 6.78
CA VAL A 61 -9.38 -21.08 5.68
C VAL A 61 -7.87 -21.01 5.89
N CYS A 62 -7.39 -21.24 7.11
CA CYS A 62 -5.98 -21.26 7.49
C CYS A 62 -5.63 -22.62 8.14
N PRO A 63 -5.68 -23.72 7.37
CA PRO A 63 -5.52 -25.06 7.93
C PRO A 63 -4.12 -25.31 8.52
N GLY A 64 -3.11 -24.54 8.11
CA GLY A 64 -1.75 -24.64 8.64
C GLY A 64 -1.67 -24.51 10.17
N VAL A 65 -2.62 -23.81 10.80
CA VAL A 65 -2.72 -23.67 12.26
C VAL A 65 -2.86 -25.03 12.97
N TRP A 66 -3.52 -26.00 12.34
CA TRP A 66 -3.77 -27.33 12.91
C TRP A 66 -3.15 -28.48 12.11
N ALA A 67 -2.90 -28.30 10.80
CA ALA A 67 -2.29 -29.31 9.94
C ALA A 67 -0.76 -29.38 10.10
N ASP A 68 -0.09 -28.25 10.37
CA ASP A 68 1.34 -28.17 10.67
C ASP A 68 1.57 -27.05 11.71
N SER A 69 0.99 -27.24 12.90
CA SER A 69 0.95 -26.21 13.93
C SER A 69 2.36 -25.72 14.33
N ALA A 70 3.33 -26.63 14.40
CA ALA A 70 4.69 -26.29 14.81
C ALA A 70 5.34 -25.29 13.83
N ARG A 71 5.26 -25.58 12.52
CA ARG A 71 5.81 -24.69 11.50
C ARG A 71 5.02 -23.39 11.38
N PHE A 72 3.68 -23.47 11.50
CA PHE A 72 2.82 -22.29 11.51
C PHE A 72 3.24 -21.30 12.60
N TRP A 73 3.35 -21.75 13.85
CA TRP A 73 3.68 -20.86 14.97
C TRP A 73 5.11 -20.33 14.87
N ALA A 74 6.07 -21.13 14.41
CA ALA A 74 7.42 -20.66 14.15
C ALA A 74 7.45 -19.50 13.13
N ASN A 75 6.73 -19.65 12.01
CA ASN A 75 6.63 -18.63 10.97
C ASN A 75 5.82 -17.41 11.43
N PHE A 76 4.72 -17.61 12.15
CA PHE A 76 3.92 -16.52 12.71
C PHE A 76 4.76 -15.63 13.64
N TRP A 77 5.53 -16.23 14.55
CA TRP A 77 6.41 -15.48 15.45
C TRP A 77 7.61 -14.85 14.72
N TYR A 78 8.06 -15.43 13.61
CA TYR A 78 9.01 -14.76 12.73
C TYR A 78 8.40 -13.48 12.15
N GLU A 79 7.19 -13.52 11.59
CA GLU A 79 6.51 -12.36 11.02
C GLU A 79 6.23 -11.27 12.07
N VAL A 80 5.77 -11.65 13.27
CA VAL A 80 5.54 -10.69 14.36
C VAL A 80 6.83 -9.96 14.73
N ARG A 81 7.95 -10.68 14.86
CA ARG A 81 9.26 -10.08 15.14
C ARG A 81 9.74 -9.22 13.97
N HIS A 82 9.60 -9.71 12.75
CA HIS A 82 10.01 -9.00 11.53
C HIS A 82 9.31 -7.64 11.41
N VAL A 83 7.99 -7.60 11.61
CA VAL A 83 7.20 -6.35 11.55
C VAL A 83 7.60 -5.35 12.64
N GLY A 84 8.05 -5.83 13.81
CA GLY A 84 8.56 -5.01 14.90
C GLY A 84 10.03 -4.59 14.78
N GLN A 85 10.83 -5.27 13.97
CA GLN A 85 12.26 -4.95 13.75
C GLN A 85 12.50 -4.10 12.49
N GLY A 86 11.53 -4.05 11.57
CA GLY A 86 11.63 -3.31 10.32
C GLY A 86 12.05 -4.19 9.15
N HIS A 87 12.31 -3.56 8.00
CA HIS A 87 12.65 -4.25 6.74
C HIS A 87 13.93 -3.66 6.16
N GLY A 88 15.06 -4.02 6.78
CA GLY A 88 16.33 -3.33 6.56
C GLY A 88 16.20 -1.85 6.93
N GLU A 89 16.77 -0.98 6.11
CA GLU A 89 16.88 0.45 6.40
C GLU A 89 15.76 1.30 5.79
N ILE A 90 14.82 0.67 5.08
CA ILE A 90 13.75 1.33 4.34
C ILE A 90 12.92 2.25 5.26
N PHE A 91 12.73 1.86 6.52
CA PHE A 91 11.92 2.60 7.49
C PHE A 91 12.72 3.26 8.62
N THR A 92 14.04 3.10 8.64
CA THR A 92 14.93 3.79 9.59
C THR A 92 14.79 5.30 9.43
N ASP A 93 14.70 6.05 10.53
CA ASP A 93 14.59 7.52 10.55
C ASP A 93 13.42 8.08 9.72
N THR A 94 12.30 7.35 9.66
CA THR A 94 11.06 7.81 8.98
C THR A 94 10.06 8.51 9.91
N GLY A 95 10.43 8.75 11.18
CA GLY A 95 9.61 9.43 12.17
C GLY A 95 8.54 8.53 12.80
N LEU A 96 7.41 9.12 13.22
CA LEU A 96 6.30 8.41 13.85
C LEU A 96 5.51 7.59 12.82
N GLY A 97 5.32 6.30 13.06
CA GLY A 97 4.67 5.38 12.11
C GLY A 97 3.25 5.79 11.72
N TRP A 98 2.45 6.32 12.65
CA TRP A 98 1.13 6.86 12.33
C TRP A 98 1.20 8.05 11.38
N LEU A 99 2.13 9.00 11.60
CA LEU A 99 2.29 10.13 10.68
C LEU A 99 2.80 9.68 9.32
N TYR A 100 3.69 8.69 9.28
CA TYR A 100 4.17 8.08 8.04
C TYR A 100 3.04 7.44 7.22
N HIS A 101 2.09 6.77 7.89
CA HIS A 101 0.92 6.23 7.21
C HIS A 101 -0.02 7.32 6.71
N LEU A 102 -0.14 8.46 7.40
CA LEU A 102 -0.89 9.60 6.88
C LEU A 102 -0.19 10.23 5.67
N LYS A 103 1.12 10.48 5.77
CA LYS A 103 1.99 10.99 4.72
C LYS A 103 3.38 10.32 4.82
N PRO A 104 3.82 9.61 3.76
CA PRO A 104 3.29 9.67 2.40
C PRO A 104 2.21 8.64 2.06
N ASN A 105 1.94 7.61 2.87
CA ASN A 105 1.19 6.44 2.38
C ASN A 105 -0.25 6.75 1.97
N LEU A 106 -1.11 7.18 2.90
CA LEU A 106 -2.51 7.49 2.63
C LEU A 106 -2.67 8.69 1.69
N SER A 107 -1.84 9.72 1.83
CA SER A 107 -1.86 10.88 0.95
C SER A 107 -1.56 10.51 -0.50
N THR A 108 -0.74 9.47 -0.73
CA THR A 108 -0.45 8.95 -2.08
C THR A 108 -1.51 7.94 -2.53
N GLY A 109 -1.89 6.98 -1.69
CA GLY A 109 -2.81 5.91 -2.04
C GLY A 109 -4.27 6.34 -2.18
N PHE A 110 -4.75 7.24 -1.32
CA PHE A 110 -6.13 7.75 -1.35
C PHE A 110 -6.23 9.24 -1.75
N GLY A 111 -5.10 9.93 -1.92
CA GLY A 111 -5.06 11.34 -2.30
C GLY A 111 -5.43 12.27 -1.14
N ALA A 112 -4.70 13.37 -0.98
CA ALA A 112 -4.99 14.36 0.06
C ALA A 112 -6.41 14.92 -0.02
N VAL A 113 -6.91 15.20 -1.23
CA VAL A 113 -8.29 15.68 -1.46
C VAL A 113 -9.32 14.63 -1.03
N GLY A 114 -9.09 13.36 -1.37
CA GLY A 114 -9.93 12.24 -0.96
C GLY A 114 -9.96 12.06 0.56
N LEU A 115 -8.81 12.17 1.23
CA LEU A 115 -8.72 12.10 2.68
C LEU A 115 -9.53 13.20 3.36
N LEU A 116 -9.42 14.44 2.89
CA LEU A 116 -10.21 15.56 3.41
C LEU A 116 -11.72 15.32 3.18
N ALA A 117 -12.11 14.93 1.97
CA ALA A 117 -13.51 14.61 1.64
C ALA A 117 -14.07 13.51 2.56
N SER A 118 -13.29 12.45 2.78
CA SER A 118 -13.62 11.36 3.69
C SER A 118 -13.79 11.85 5.14
N ALA A 119 -12.82 12.61 5.66
CA ALA A 119 -12.85 13.15 7.01
C ALA A 119 -14.09 14.04 7.24
N PHE A 120 -14.43 14.91 6.28
CA PHE A 120 -15.64 15.73 6.36
C PHE A 120 -16.92 14.89 6.35
N GLY A 121 -17.02 13.89 5.47
CA GLY A 121 -18.20 13.02 5.43
C GLY A 121 -18.41 12.26 6.74
N TRP A 122 -17.32 11.76 7.34
CA TRP A 122 -17.32 11.14 8.65
C TRP A 122 -17.72 12.11 9.76
N ALA A 123 -17.14 13.32 9.80
CA ALA A 123 -17.47 14.33 10.80
C ALA A 123 -18.95 14.72 10.77
N LEU A 124 -19.53 14.90 9.57
CA LEU A 124 -20.95 15.22 9.40
C LEU A 124 -21.89 14.11 9.92
N HIS A 125 -21.43 12.86 9.93
CA HIS A 125 -22.23 11.70 10.34
C HIS A 125 -21.75 11.08 11.66
N ALA A 126 -20.87 11.75 12.41
CA ALA A 126 -20.27 11.22 13.64
C ALA A 126 -21.31 10.88 14.71
N ARG A 127 -22.46 11.58 14.72
CA ARG A 127 -23.58 11.31 15.65
C ARG A 127 -24.35 10.03 15.32
N ASN A 128 -24.22 9.50 14.10
CA ASN A 128 -24.89 8.27 13.71
C ASN A 128 -24.09 7.05 14.18
N ARG A 129 -24.56 6.45 15.28
CA ARG A 129 -23.92 5.30 15.93
C ARG A 129 -23.86 4.03 15.07
N VAL A 130 -24.64 3.96 13.98
CA VAL A 130 -24.62 2.81 13.05
C VAL A 130 -23.21 2.56 12.51
N TRP A 131 -22.40 3.61 12.33
CA TRP A 131 -21.08 3.50 11.72
C TRP A 131 -19.93 3.25 12.70
N TRP A 132 -20.17 3.37 14.00
CA TRP A 132 -19.12 3.36 15.01
C TRP A 132 -18.36 2.04 15.06
N GLY A 133 -19.00 0.91 14.72
CA GLY A 133 -18.30 -0.37 14.60
C GLY A 133 -17.23 -0.37 13.51
N VAL A 134 -17.56 0.14 12.32
CA VAL A 134 -16.63 0.25 11.19
C VAL A 134 -15.47 1.20 11.54
N LEU A 135 -15.78 2.32 12.18
CA LEU A 135 -14.76 3.28 12.65
C LEU A 135 -13.84 2.67 13.70
N ALA A 136 -14.39 1.93 14.68
CA ALA A 136 -13.60 1.27 15.71
C ALA A 136 -12.64 0.22 15.13
N ALA A 137 -13.11 -0.63 14.22
CA ALA A 137 -12.25 -1.60 13.54
C ALA A 137 -11.15 -0.93 12.71
N SER A 138 -11.49 0.14 11.99
CA SER A 138 -10.54 0.88 11.15
C SER A 138 -9.51 1.65 11.96
N LEU A 139 -9.94 2.27 13.06
CA LEU A 139 -9.04 2.95 13.99
C LEU A 139 -8.10 1.95 14.66
N ALA A 140 -8.62 0.81 15.14
CA ALA A 140 -7.78 -0.25 15.70
C ALA A 140 -6.75 -0.75 14.68
N TYR A 141 -7.16 -0.96 13.43
CA TYR A 141 -6.25 -1.37 12.35
C TYR A 141 -5.19 -0.30 12.06
N TYR A 142 -5.58 0.99 11.97
CA TYR A 142 -4.66 2.10 11.76
C TYR A 142 -3.64 2.23 12.90
N LEU A 143 -4.11 2.10 14.16
CA LEU A 143 -3.25 2.14 15.33
C LEU A 143 -2.24 0.98 15.31
N LEU A 144 -2.69 -0.23 14.95
CA LEU A 144 -1.83 -1.41 14.84
C LEU A 144 -0.74 -1.22 13.77
N ILE A 145 -1.08 -0.78 12.56
CA ILE A 145 -0.07 -0.62 11.49
C ILE A 145 0.88 0.55 11.75
N GLY A 146 0.46 1.57 12.50
CA GLY A 146 1.31 2.69 12.87
C GLY A 146 2.24 2.42 14.06
N ALA A 147 1.96 1.37 14.84
CA ALA A 147 2.86 0.87 15.88
C ALA A 147 3.96 -0.06 15.32
N ALA A 148 3.86 -0.47 14.06
CA ALA A 148 4.85 -1.32 13.41
C ALA A 148 6.02 -0.53 12.83
N GLU A 149 7.22 -1.15 12.80
CA GLU A 149 8.37 -0.58 12.11
C GLU A 149 8.29 -0.76 10.60
N VAL A 150 7.61 -1.80 10.13
CA VAL A 150 7.34 -1.99 8.70
C VAL A 150 6.14 -1.15 8.26
N ARG A 151 6.36 -0.18 7.37
CA ARG A 151 5.36 0.88 7.05
C ARG A 151 5.08 1.01 5.55
N PHE A 152 5.00 -0.11 4.83
CA PHE A 152 4.68 -0.10 3.40
C PHE A 152 3.30 0.50 3.10
N LEU A 153 3.16 1.19 1.95
CA LEU A 153 1.91 1.82 1.51
C LEU A 153 0.78 0.80 1.41
N ARG A 154 1.07 -0.42 0.95
CA ARG A 154 0.08 -1.51 0.82
C ARG A 154 -0.58 -1.90 2.14
N TYR A 155 -0.02 -1.53 3.30
CA TYR A 155 -0.66 -1.77 4.58
C TYR A 155 -1.87 -0.88 4.83
N THR A 156 -2.02 0.21 4.08
CA THR A 156 -3.18 1.10 4.15
C THR A 156 -4.38 0.60 3.34
N PHE A 157 -4.22 -0.41 2.48
CA PHE A 157 -5.30 -0.89 1.60
C PHE A 157 -6.60 -1.26 2.32
N PRO A 158 -6.55 -1.92 3.50
CA PRO A 158 -7.78 -2.22 4.26
C PRO A 158 -8.53 -0.99 4.77
N LEU A 159 -7.90 0.20 4.81
CA LEU A 159 -8.53 1.45 5.21
C LEU A 159 -9.27 2.14 4.06
N LEU A 160 -8.91 1.85 2.80
CA LEU A 160 -9.46 2.54 1.63
C LEU A 160 -10.99 2.40 1.51
N PRO A 161 -11.63 1.23 1.77
CA PRO A 161 -13.09 1.13 1.75
C PRO A 161 -13.77 2.06 2.76
N VAL A 162 -13.19 2.21 3.96
CA VAL A 162 -13.77 3.07 5.01
C VAL A 162 -13.58 4.54 4.68
N LEU A 163 -12.47 4.89 4.02
CA LEU A 163 -12.28 6.22 3.48
C LEU A 163 -13.28 6.52 2.35
N ALA A 164 -13.54 5.55 1.46
CA ALA A 164 -14.55 5.67 0.42
C ALA A 164 -15.97 5.82 0.99
N ILE A 165 -16.31 5.13 2.08
CA ILE A 165 -17.57 5.35 2.82
C ILE A 165 -17.66 6.81 3.29
N GLY A 166 -16.59 7.38 3.84
CA GLY A 166 -16.53 8.78 4.22
C GLY A 166 -16.89 9.72 3.05
N VAL A 167 -16.28 9.50 1.89
CA VAL A 167 -16.60 10.28 0.67
C VAL A 167 -18.08 10.09 0.27
N GLY A 168 -18.60 8.87 0.35
CA GLY A 168 -20.01 8.57 0.07
C GLY A 168 -20.98 9.25 1.04
N LEU A 169 -20.63 9.34 2.32
CA LEU A 169 -21.40 10.06 3.34
C LEU A 169 -21.43 11.56 3.05
N LEU A 170 -20.31 12.14 2.61
CA LEU A 170 -20.26 13.53 2.18
C LEU A 170 -21.21 13.78 0.99
N TRP A 171 -21.25 12.85 0.02
CA TRP A 171 -22.17 12.91 -1.13
C TRP A 171 -23.64 12.72 -0.74
N ALA A 172 -23.95 11.80 0.16
CA ALA A 172 -25.32 11.56 0.62
C ALA A 172 -25.91 12.82 1.27
N GLY A 173 -25.10 13.56 2.03
CA GLY A 173 -25.47 14.87 2.57
C GLY A 173 -25.60 15.99 1.52
N ALA A 174 -25.20 15.77 0.27
CA ALA A 174 -25.36 16.70 -0.86
C ALA A 174 -26.58 16.39 -1.75
N ARG A 175 -27.03 15.13 -1.81
CA ARG A 175 -28.19 14.68 -2.62
C ARG A 175 -29.52 15.32 -2.23
N LEU A 176 -29.63 15.90 -1.04
CA LEU A 176 -30.84 16.63 -0.61
C LEU A 176 -31.14 17.86 -1.48
N CYS A 177 -30.24 18.29 -2.38
CA CYS A 177 -30.41 19.50 -3.22
C CYS A 177 -30.19 19.31 -4.75
N LEU A 178 -30.01 18.09 -5.28
CA LEU A 178 -29.90 17.91 -6.75
C LEU A 178 -31.27 18.06 -7.44
N PRO A 179 -31.33 18.63 -8.67
CA PRO A 179 -32.57 18.71 -9.44
C PRO A 179 -33.14 17.30 -9.70
N PRO A 180 -34.48 17.14 -9.77
CA PRO A 180 -35.14 15.83 -9.88
C PRO A 180 -34.61 14.94 -11.01
N SER A 181 -34.15 15.54 -12.11
CA SER A 181 -33.64 14.86 -13.31
C SER A 181 -32.33 14.07 -13.11
N LEU A 182 -31.57 14.34 -12.04
CA LEU A 182 -30.29 13.68 -11.75
C LEU A 182 -30.34 12.78 -10.49
N ARG A 183 -31.54 12.59 -9.91
CA ARG A 183 -31.72 11.69 -8.77
C ARG A 183 -31.87 10.25 -9.27
N PHE A 184 -30.98 9.37 -8.83
CA PHE A 184 -31.18 7.93 -9.01
C PHE A 184 -32.49 7.51 -8.30
N PRO A 185 -33.36 6.70 -8.94
CA PRO A 185 -34.54 6.18 -8.27
C PRO A 185 -34.11 5.36 -7.04
N PRO A 186 -34.85 5.44 -5.92
CA PRO A 186 -34.56 4.60 -4.76
C PRO A 186 -34.60 3.14 -5.19
N LEU A 187 -33.64 2.35 -4.69
CA LEU A 187 -33.65 0.90 -4.85
C LEU A 187 -35.01 0.39 -4.35
N ARG A 188 -35.76 -0.24 -5.25
CA ARG A 188 -37.11 -0.75 -5.04
C ARG A 188 -37.06 -1.75 -3.88
N GLU A 189 -37.44 -1.33 -2.67
CA GLU A 189 -37.67 -2.24 -1.56
C GLU A 189 -38.82 -3.18 -1.96
N GLY A 190 -38.48 -4.44 -2.19
CA GLY A 190 -39.43 -5.48 -2.52
C GLY A 190 -40.41 -5.68 -1.38
N ASN A 191 -41.67 -5.33 -1.64
CA ASN A 191 -42.91 -5.85 -1.07
C ASN A 191 -42.73 -6.72 0.19
N ARG A 192 -42.86 -6.12 1.38
CA ARG A 192 -43.44 -6.80 2.54
C ARG A 192 -44.34 -5.84 3.34
N THR A 193 -45.59 -6.27 3.39
CA THR A 193 -46.67 -5.95 4.33
C THR A 193 -47.34 -4.58 4.27
N ARG A 194 -48.55 -4.60 3.71
CA ARG A 194 -49.70 -3.71 4.00
C ARG A 194 -49.83 -3.44 5.51
N GLY A 195 -50.11 -2.20 5.89
CA GLY A 195 -50.75 -1.88 7.17
C GLY A 195 -50.12 -0.76 7.99
N ARG A 196 -50.22 0.49 7.51
CA ARG A 196 -50.46 1.75 8.24
C ARG A 196 -49.88 2.89 7.43
N GLU A 197 -50.76 3.73 6.90
CA GLU A 197 -50.44 5.08 6.49
C GLU A 197 -50.00 5.86 7.74
N LEU A 198 -48.70 5.82 8.05
CA LEU A 198 -48.05 6.92 8.75
C LEU A 198 -47.49 7.83 7.67
N GLY A 199 -48.01 9.06 7.63
CA GLY A 199 -47.64 10.08 6.67
C GLY A 199 -46.12 10.14 6.46
N SER A 200 -45.73 9.96 5.21
CA SER A 200 -44.35 10.09 4.76
C SER A 200 -43.88 11.53 5.04
N PRO A 201 -42.86 11.76 5.90
CA PRO A 201 -42.32 13.10 6.12
C PRO A 201 -41.55 13.65 4.90
N CYS A 202 -41.43 12.88 3.83
CA CYS A 202 -40.53 13.15 2.72
C CYS A 202 -41.13 14.00 1.58
N LEU A 203 -42.36 14.51 1.72
CA LEU A 203 -43.05 15.30 0.69
C LEU A 203 -43.48 16.70 1.13
N GLN A 204 -42.85 17.27 2.16
CA GLN A 204 -43.07 18.68 2.51
C GLN A 204 -41.74 19.43 2.64
N GLY A 205 -41.46 20.24 1.62
CA GLY A 205 -40.34 21.15 1.56
C GLY A 205 -39.52 20.95 0.30
N GLU A 206 -39.94 21.56 -0.82
CA GLU A 206 -38.95 21.94 -1.81
C GLU A 206 -37.90 22.83 -1.14
N PRO A 207 -36.60 22.50 -1.15
CA PRO A 207 -35.58 23.41 -0.68
C PRO A 207 -35.50 24.57 -1.68
N LYS A 208 -36.29 25.63 -1.41
CA LYS A 208 -36.11 26.94 -2.01
C LYS A 208 -34.75 27.49 -1.55
N GLY A 209 -33.72 27.25 -2.35
CA GLY A 209 -32.39 27.82 -2.16
C GLY A 209 -31.29 26.84 -2.53
N GLY A 210 -30.68 27.05 -3.70
CA GLY A 210 -29.38 26.48 -4.03
C GLY A 210 -28.31 27.02 -3.09
N GLY A 211 -28.19 26.43 -1.91
CA GLY A 211 -27.21 26.83 -0.91
C GLY A 211 -25.79 26.53 -1.39
N LEU A 212 -24.86 27.45 -1.10
CA LEU A 212 -23.43 27.32 -1.37
C LEU A 212 -22.84 26.01 -0.79
N LEU A 213 -23.33 25.56 0.36
CA LEU A 213 -22.78 24.41 1.09
C LEU A 213 -22.98 23.05 0.37
N PRO A 214 -24.19 22.67 -0.10
CA PRO A 214 -24.37 21.48 -0.95
C PRO A 214 -23.51 21.48 -2.23
N ALA A 215 -23.34 22.65 -2.87
CA ALA A 215 -22.51 22.79 -4.06
C ALA A 215 -21.03 22.53 -3.73
N LEU A 216 -20.51 23.10 -2.64
CA LEU A 216 -19.15 22.87 -2.16
C LEU A 216 -18.89 21.39 -1.81
N ARG A 217 -19.86 20.71 -1.19
CA ARG A 217 -19.75 19.27 -0.90
C ARG A 217 -19.65 18.44 -2.18
N SER A 218 -20.50 18.74 -3.16
CA SER A 218 -20.50 18.05 -4.46
C SER A 218 -19.18 18.28 -5.20
N LEU A 219 -18.69 19.53 -5.21
CA LEU A 219 -17.40 19.89 -5.79
C LEU A 219 -16.24 19.13 -5.14
N LEU A 220 -16.22 19.01 -3.81
CA LEU A 220 -15.17 18.30 -3.10
C LEU A 220 -15.18 16.79 -3.43
N VAL A 221 -16.35 16.17 -3.54
CA VAL A 221 -16.48 14.77 -3.96
C VAL A 221 -16.02 14.59 -5.42
N VAL A 222 -16.46 15.46 -6.33
CA VAL A 222 -16.05 15.41 -7.74
C VAL A 222 -14.54 15.60 -7.86
N ALA A 223 -13.96 16.55 -7.13
CA ALA A 223 -12.52 16.76 -7.09
C ALA A 223 -11.76 15.54 -6.55
N ALA A 224 -12.27 14.89 -5.50
CA ALA A 224 -11.69 13.66 -4.97
C ALA A 224 -11.73 12.51 -5.99
N LEU A 225 -12.86 12.32 -6.67
CA LEU A 225 -13.01 11.29 -7.70
C LEU A 225 -12.15 11.57 -8.93
N ALA A 226 -12.09 12.82 -9.39
CA ALA A 226 -11.26 13.23 -10.52
C ALA A 226 -9.76 13.03 -10.20
N TRP A 227 -9.33 13.39 -8.98
CA TRP A 227 -7.96 13.14 -8.53
C TRP A 227 -7.62 11.65 -8.47
N GLN A 228 -8.55 10.82 -7.99
CA GLN A 228 -8.39 9.37 -7.95
C GLN A 228 -8.28 8.76 -9.35
N LEU A 229 -9.15 9.19 -10.27
CA LEU A 229 -9.10 8.76 -11.66
C LEU A 229 -7.78 9.18 -12.32
N LEU A 230 -7.35 10.43 -12.12
CA LEU A 230 -6.09 10.95 -12.65
C LEU A 230 -4.88 10.15 -12.12
N SER A 231 -4.85 9.86 -10.82
CA SER A 231 -3.80 9.07 -10.19
C SER A 231 -3.78 7.63 -10.70
N ALA A 232 -4.94 6.98 -10.79
CA ALA A 232 -5.07 5.64 -11.31
C ALA A 232 -4.60 5.56 -12.78
N VAL A 233 -5.09 6.45 -13.65
CA VAL A 233 -4.69 6.51 -15.06
C VAL A 233 -3.19 6.75 -15.20
N SER A 234 -2.63 7.69 -14.44
CA SER A 234 -1.19 8.00 -14.48
C SER A 234 -0.33 6.81 -14.06
N LEU A 235 -0.66 6.14 -12.95
CA LEU A 235 0.08 4.97 -12.47
C LEU A 235 -0.12 3.75 -13.37
N THR A 236 -1.33 3.50 -13.88
CA THR A 236 -1.57 2.43 -14.85
C THR A 236 -0.78 2.68 -16.14
N ALA A 237 -0.66 3.94 -16.59
CA ALA A 237 0.16 4.27 -17.75
C ALA A 237 1.66 3.95 -17.52
N CYS A 238 2.18 4.07 -16.29
CA CYS A 238 3.52 3.55 -15.97
C CYS A 238 3.60 2.04 -16.08
N MET A 239 2.62 1.31 -15.54
CA MET A 239 2.63 -0.15 -15.49
C MET A 239 2.52 -0.81 -16.87
N VAL A 240 1.94 -0.11 -17.87
CA VAL A 240 1.82 -0.61 -19.25
C VAL A 240 3.07 -0.29 -20.09
N ARG A 241 3.92 0.65 -19.64
CA ARG A 241 5.18 0.96 -20.31
C ARG A 241 6.24 -0.09 -19.99
N PRO A 242 7.25 -0.27 -20.87
CA PRO A 242 8.42 -1.08 -20.53
C PRO A 242 9.05 -0.63 -19.21
N ASP A 243 9.34 -1.58 -18.33
CA ASP A 243 9.97 -1.28 -17.04
C ASP A 243 11.38 -0.69 -17.24
N ALA A 244 11.81 0.27 -16.40
CA ALA A 244 13.13 0.88 -16.53
C ALA A 244 14.28 -0.13 -16.42
N ARG A 245 14.10 -1.21 -15.64
CA ARG A 245 15.05 -2.32 -15.51
C ARG A 245 15.14 -3.12 -16.80
N ASP A 246 14.01 -3.37 -17.47
CA ASP A 246 13.97 -4.06 -18.76
C ASP A 246 14.55 -3.19 -19.88
N GLN A 247 14.26 -1.89 -19.86
CA GLN A 247 14.87 -0.92 -20.78
C GLN A 247 16.39 -0.87 -20.61
N ALA A 248 16.88 -0.82 -19.36
CA ALA A 248 18.31 -0.86 -19.06
C ALA A 248 18.95 -2.17 -19.54
N ALA A 249 18.30 -3.32 -19.33
CA ALA A 249 18.79 -4.61 -19.81
C ALA A 249 18.78 -4.70 -21.35
N GLY A 250 17.73 -4.19 -22.00
CA GLY A 250 17.63 -4.12 -23.46
C GLY A 250 18.71 -3.25 -24.08
N TRP A 251 18.93 -2.06 -23.50
CA TRP A 251 20.03 -1.18 -23.89
C TRP A 251 21.40 -1.84 -23.67
N ALA A 252 21.61 -2.48 -22.51
CA ALA A 252 22.86 -3.16 -22.21
C ALA A 252 23.16 -4.25 -23.26
N ARG A 253 22.15 -5.05 -23.63
CA ARG A 253 22.26 -6.06 -24.70
C ARG A 253 22.60 -5.47 -26.06
N ALA A 254 22.05 -4.31 -26.39
CA ALA A 254 22.24 -3.67 -27.69
C ALA A 254 23.54 -2.86 -27.80
N THR A 255 24.07 -2.35 -26.69
CA THR A 255 25.16 -1.35 -26.70
C THR A 255 26.45 -1.82 -26.04
N LEU A 256 26.37 -2.65 -25.00
CA LEU A 256 27.57 -3.09 -24.29
C LEU A 256 28.21 -4.28 -25.00
N PRO A 257 29.56 -4.29 -25.13
CA PRO A 257 30.25 -5.42 -25.72
C PRO A 257 30.08 -6.68 -24.86
N GLU A 258 30.17 -7.85 -25.50
CA GLU A 258 30.26 -9.10 -24.76
C GLU A 258 31.54 -9.12 -23.91
N GLY A 259 31.45 -9.67 -22.71
CA GLY A 259 32.53 -9.64 -21.73
C GLY A 259 32.69 -8.33 -20.96
N ALA A 260 31.87 -7.30 -21.23
CA ALA A 260 31.89 -6.04 -20.47
C ALA A 260 31.82 -6.29 -18.96
N ARG A 261 32.62 -5.54 -18.20
CA ARG A 261 32.68 -5.62 -16.73
C ARG A 261 31.63 -4.71 -16.12
N ILE A 262 30.61 -5.29 -15.51
CA ILE A 262 29.46 -4.55 -14.96
C ILE A 262 29.40 -4.75 -13.45
N GLY A 263 29.57 -3.66 -12.69
CA GLY A 263 29.49 -3.63 -11.24
C GLY A 263 28.08 -3.35 -10.72
N PHE A 264 27.79 -3.91 -9.54
CA PHE A 264 26.56 -3.63 -8.78
C PHE A 264 26.90 -3.35 -7.31
N PRO A 265 26.27 -2.35 -6.67
CA PRO A 265 26.55 -2.02 -5.27
C PRO A 265 26.02 -3.05 -4.27
N THR A 266 25.02 -3.84 -4.66
CA THR A 266 24.44 -4.93 -3.86
C THR A 266 24.44 -6.24 -4.65
N VAL A 267 24.01 -7.34 -4.02
CA VAL A 267 23.79 -8.60 -4.75
C VAL A 267 22.56 -8.42 -5.65
N PRO A 268 22.69 -8.53 -6.99
CA PRO A 268 21.60 -8.26 -7.92
C PRO A 268 20.30 -8.98 -7.55
N TRP A 269 19.17 -8.28 -7.66
CA TRP A 269 17.84 -8.84 -7.41
C TRP A 269 16.81 -8.29 -8.40
N PHE A 270 15.52 -8.45 -8.09
CA PHE A 270 14.40 -8.08 -8.96
C PHE A 270 14.37 -6.57 -9.25
N TYR A 271 15.04 -5.74 -8.44
CA TYR A 271 15.16 -4.31 -8.63
C TYR A 271 16.35 -3.90 -9.51
N THR A 272 17.18 -4.85 -9.91
CA THR A 272 18.34 -4.69 -10.81
C THR A 272 17.93 -5.10 -12.23
N PRO A 273 18.51 -4.52 -13.30
CA PRO A 273 18.28 -4.99 -14.67
C PRO A 273 18.57 -6.49 -14.82
N PRO A 274 17.66 -7.28 -15.43
CA PRO A 274 17.83 -8.73 -15.59
C PRO A 274 18.88 -9.06 -16.66
N LEU A 275 20.15 -9.02 -16.26
CA LEU A 275 21.30 -9.34 -17.14
C LEU A 275 21.68 -10.83 -17.13
N PHE A 276 21.06 -11.63 -16.26
CA PHE A 276 21.18 -13.09 -16.17
C PHE A 276 19.85 -13.70 -15.69
N ALA A 277 19.61 -14.98 -15.97
CA ALA A 277 18.28 -15.61 -15.82
C ALA A 277 17.88 -15.81 -14.34
N GLU A 278 18.84 -16.21 -13.51
CA GLU A 278 18.63 -16.62 -12.12
C GLU A 278 18.59 -15.44 -11.14
N ILE A 279 18.38 -14.21 -11.62
CA ILE A 279 18.31 -13.00 -10.78
C ILE A 279 17.12 -13.04 -9.79
N GLY A 280 16.15 -13.92 -10.04
CA GLY A 280 14.96 -14.14 -9.20
C GLY A 280 15.14 -15.18 -8.08
N GLU A 281 16.31 -15.82 -7.94
CA GLU A 281 16.52 -16.85 -6.92
C GLU A 281 16.35 -16.31 -5.48
N LEU A 282 15.74 -17.11 -4.60
CA LEU A 282 15.34 -16.66 -3.27
C LEU A 282 16.53 -16.34 -2.37
N ARG A 283 17.58 -17.17 -2.40
CA ARG A 283 18.77 -17.00 -1.56
C ARG A 283 19.77 -16.11 -2.29
N TRP A 284 20.35 -15.16 -1.57
CA TRP A 284 21.32 -14.24 -2.16
C TRP A 284 22.61 -14.95 -2.59
N GLN A 285 22.99 -16.06 -1.93
CA GLN A 285 24.16 -16.86 -2.30
C GLN A 285 23.99 -17.49 -3.68
N ASP A 286 22.79 -17.98 -3.99
CA ASP A 286 22.47 -18.61 -5.27
C ASP A 286 22.49 -17.56 -6.39
N ARG A 287 21.95 -16.36 -6.13
CA ARG A 287 22.03 -15.21 -7.05
C ARG A 287 23.46 -14.76 -7.29
N LEU A 288 24.28 -14.68 -6.24
CA LEU A 288 25.69 -14.31 -6.34
C LEU A 288 26.47 -15.33 -7.19
N ALA A 289 26.30 -16.62 -6.91
CA ALA A 289 26.93 -17.69 -7.67
C ALA A 289 26.44 -17.74 -9.13
N ALA A 290 25.18 -17.42 -9.39
CA ALA A 290 24.66 -17.33 -10.75
C ALA A 290 25.22 -16.11 -11.50
N ALA A 291 25.28 -14.93 -10.86
CA ALA A 291 25.86 -13.73 -11.45
C ALA A 291 27.34 -13.96 -11.86
N GLN A 292 28.10 -14.68 -11.05
CA GLN A 292 29.49 -15.05 -11.36
C GLN A 292 29.64 -16.04 -12.51
N ARG A 293 28.60 -16.83 -12.80
CA ARG A 293 28.55 -17.80 -13.91
C ARG A 293 27.93 -17.23 -15.20
N ALA A 294 27.44 -16.00 -15.17
CA ALA A 294 26.87 -15.35 -16.35
C ALA A 294 27.91 -15.24 -17.47
N THR A 295 27.53 -15.62 -18.69
CA THR A 295 28.47 -15.75 -19.82
C THR A 295 28.57 -14.51 -20.70
N ARG A 296 27.47 -13.75 -20.84
CA ARG A 296 27.44 -12.56 -21.71
C ARG A 296 28.27 -11.40 -21.17
N TYR A 297 28.25 -11.19 -19.85
CA TYR A 297 28.93 -10.10 -19.17
C TYR A 297 29.69 -10.64 -17.98
N ARG A 298 30.80 -9.98 -17.64
CA ARG A 298 31.48 -10.24 -16.38
C ARG A 298 30.82 -9.39 -15.29
N LEU A 299 29.83 -9.97 -14.61
CA LEU A 299 29.11 -9.31 -13.53
C LEU A 299 29.96 -9.31 -12.26
N ILE A 300 30.09 -8.14 -11.63
CA ILE A 300 30.93 -7.91 -10.44
C ILE A 300 30.04 -7.37 -9.32
N PRO A 301 29.38 -8.24 -8.53
CA PRO A 301 28.69 -7.81 -7.33
C PRO A 301 29.70 -7.28 -6.31
N LEU A 302 29.56 -6.03 -5.89
CA LEU A 302 30.41 -5.37 -4.89
C LEU A 302 29.82 -5.57 -3.48
N ALA A 303 29.32 -6.78 -3.24
CA ALA A 303 28.67 -7.22 -2.02
C ALA A 303 28.82 -8.75 -1.85
N PRO A 304 28.83 -9.27 -0.60
CA PRO A 304 28.81 -8.55 0.68
C PRO A 304 30.21 -8.03 1.11
N PRO A 305 30.30 -6.97 1.94
CA PRO A 305 29.21 -6.09 2.37
C PRO A 305 28.69 -5.21 1.21
N GLU A 306 27.43 -4.80 1.26
CA GLU A 306 26.85 -3.87 0.27
C GLU A 306 27.55 -2.50 0.32
N TRP A 307 27.58 -1.77 -0.80
CA TRP A 307 28.21 -0.46 -0.93
C TRP A 307 29.72 -0.46 -0.58
N ASN A 308 30.43 -1.54 -0.89
CA ASN A 308 31.85 -1.68 -0.58
C ASN A 308 32.74 -0.78 -1.46
N ALA A 309 33.18 0.34 -0.90
CA ALA A 309 34.05 1.33 -1.56
C ALA A 309 35.45 0.76 -1.90
N GLU A 310 36.02 -0.09 -1.03
CA GLU A 310 37.33 -0.70 -1.26
C GLU A 310 37.27 -1.67 -2.45
N ALA A 311 36.22 -2.50 -2.51
CA ALA A 311 35.99 -3.40 -3.64
C ALA A 311 35.77 -2.63 -4.95
N LEU A 312 35.02 -1.51 -4.92
CA LEU A 312 34.84 -0.65 -6.09
C LEU A 312 36.17 -0.07 -6.57
N GLN A 313 36.99 0.43 -5.65
CA GLN A 313 38.31 1.01 -5.96
C GLN A 313 39.29 -0.03 -6.50
N ALA A 314 39.25 -1.27 -6.01
CA ALA A 314 40.14 -2.33 -6.44
C ALA A 314 39.75 -2.91 -7.82
N THR A 315 38.45 -3.01 -8.10
CA THR A 315 37.97 -3.69 -9.31
C THR A 315 37.74 -2.76 -10.49
N LEU A 316 37.32 -1.51 -10.23
CA LEU A 316 36.97 -0.48 -11.22
C LEU A 316 36.27 -1.06 -12.47
N PRO A 317 35.07 -1.63 -12.32
CA PRO A 317 34.29 -2.12 -13.45
C PRO A 317 34.10 -1.03 -14.51
N GLU A 318 34.01 -1.43 -15.77
CA GLU A 318 33.82 -0.47 -16.87
C GLU A 318 32.48 0.25 -16.78
N TYR A 319 31.45 -0.47 -16.31
CA TYR A 319 30.11 0.04 -16.10
C TYR A 319 29.67 -0.25 -14.68
N LEU A 320 28.91 0.68 -14.10
CA LEU A 320 28.27 0.49 -12.82
C LEU A 320 26.78 0.72 -12.99
N ILE A 321 25.96 -0.20 -12.50
CA ILE A 321 24.51 -0.09 -12.55
C ILE A 321 23.99 0.05 -11.12
N ILE A 322 23.25 1.13 -10.87
CA ILE A 322 22.65 1.41 -9.56
C ILE A 322 21.16 1.63 -9.74
N SER A 323 20.34 0.86 -9.03
CA SER A 323 18.90 1.10 -8.93
C SER A 323 18.62 2.12 -7.83
N GLU A 324 17.68 3.02 -8.06
CA GLU A 324 17.14 3.89 -7.00
C GLU A 324 16.54 3.07 -5.85
N PHE A 325 16.00 1.89 -6.15
CA PHE A 325 15.49 0.97 -5.13
C PHE A 325 16.56 0.63 -4.07
N GLU A 326 17.81 0.51 -4.50
CA GLU A 326 18.95 0.20 -3.64
C GLU A 326 19.49 1.47 -2.97
N SER A 327 19.65 2.55 -3.74
CA SER A 327 20.39 3.73 -3.30
C SER A 327 19.58 4.69 -2.45
N ARG A 328 18.26 4.80 -2.68
CA ARG A 328 17.45 5.89 -2.13
C ARG A 328 17.44 5.92 -0.61
N ASP A 329 17.23 4.77 0.03
CA ASP A 329 17.13 4.71 1.48
C ASP A 329 18.51 4.82 2.15
N ALA A 330 19.55 4.22 1.57
CA ALA A 330 20.93 4.40 2.03
C ALA A 330 21.39 5.88 1.93
N ALA A 331 21.01 6.57 0.84
CA ALA A 331 21.24 8.00 0.68
C ALA A 331 20.49 8.83 1.71
N ARG A 332 19.21 8.53 1.94
CA ARG A 332 18.32 9.25 2.86
C ARG A 332 18.82 9.23 4.30
N ILE A 333 19.29 8.07 4.79
CA ILE A 333 19.85 7.95 6.15
C ILE A 333 21.33 8.36 6.22
N GLY A 334 21.93 8.74 5.10
CA GLY A 334 23.29 9.26 5.06
C GLY A 334 24.36 8.23 5.43
N ARG A 335 24.17 6.98 5.03
CA ARG A 335 25.09 5.86 5.28
C ARG A 335 26.53 6.16 4.88
N ALA A 336 27.48 5.83 5.77
CA ALA A 336 28.89 6.18 5.59
C ALA A 336 29.56 5.41 4.44
N ASP A 337 29.26 4.12 4.33
CA ASP A 337 29.69 3.24 3.24
C ASP A 337 29.12 3.68 1.90
N TYR A 338 27.81 3.96 1.83
CA TYR A 338 27.16 4.56 0.65
C TYR A 338 27.84 5.86 0.22
N LYS A 339 28.09 6.79 1.15
CA LYS A 339 28.81 8.05 0.86
C LYS A 339 30.25 7.82 0.40
N ALA A 340 30.95 6.82 0.94
CA ALA A 340 32.30 6.47 0.50
C ALA A 340 32.28 5.90 -0.93
N PHE A 341 31.34 5.00 -1.20
CA PHE A 341 31.13 4.42 -2.51
C PHE A 341 30.80 5.49 -3.56
N MET A 342 29.82 6.36 -3.28
CA MET A 342 29.41 7.41 -4.22
C MET A 342 30.49 8.46 -4.48
N ARG A 343 31.37 8.76 -3.51
CA ARG A 343 32.54 9.63 -3.76
C ARG A 343 33.46 9.07 -4.86
N ILE A 344 33.65 7.75 -4.90
CA ILE A 344 34.42 7.09 -5.96
C ILE A 344 33.67 7.17 -7.29
N VAL A 345 32.35 6.93 -7.27
CA VAL A 345 31.51 7.04 -8.47
C VAL A 345 31.60 8.45 -9.07
N GLU A 346 31.44 9.48 -8.25
CA GLU A 346 31.52 10.89 -8.68
C GLU A 346 32.92 11.27 -9.22
N ALA A 347 33.98 10.73 -8.61
CA ALA A 347 35.35 11.01 -9.02
C ALA A 347 35.77 10.27 -10.30
N ARG A 348 35.40 9.00 -10.43
CA ARG A 348 35.95 8.09 -11.45
C ARG A 348 34.97 7.71 -12.55
N TYR A 349 33.68 7.97 -12.39
CA TYR A 349 32.67 7.61 -13.37
C TYR A 349 31.93 8.84 -13.91
N THR A 350 31.29 8.68 -15.06
CA THR A 350 30.30 9.62 -15.61
C THR A 350 28.97 8.91 -15.75
N LEU A 351 27.87 9.62 -15.48
CA LEU A 351 26.54 9.10 -15.76
C LEU A 351 26.38 8.97 -17.27
N LEU A 352 26.31 7.73 -17.76
CA LEU A 352 26.17 7.43 -19.18
C LEU A 352 24.71 7.46 -19.61
N ARG A 353 23.82 6.91 -18.78
CA ARG A 353 22.39 6.84 -19.06
C ARG A 353 21.58 6.70 -17.79
N ALA A 354 20.38 7.27 -17.78
CA ALA A 354 19.35 7.03 -16.78
C ALA A 354 18.11 6.48 -17.48
N PHE A 355 17.51 5.44 -16.90
CA PHE A 355 16.23 4.88 -17.33
C PHE A 355 15.22 5.16 -16.25
N GLU A 356 14.08 5.72 -16.64
CA GLU A 356 13.05 6.18 -15.71
C GLU A 356 11.67 5.79 -16.22
N ASN A 357 10.78 5.42 -15.31
CA ASN A 357 9.37 5.19 -15.62
C ASN A 357 8.48 6.06 -14.73
N GLU A 358 8.33 7.34 -15.07
CA GLU A 358 7.58 8.29 -14.23
C GLU A 358 6.09 8.39 -14.58
N PRO A 359 5.21 8.68 -13.60
CA PRO A 359 3.78 8.92 -13.83
C PRO A 359 3.57 10.09 -14.79
N PRO A 360 3.05 9.88 -16.02
CA PRO A 360 3.08 10.90 -17.07
C PRO A 360 2.20 12.13 -16.77
N LEU A 361 1.15 11.98 -15.96
CA LEU A 361 0.21 13.07 -15.69
C LEU A 361 0.46 13.76 -14.35
N LEU A 362 1.16 13.09 -13.43
CA LEU A 362 1.41 13.59 -12.07
C LEU A 362 2.87 13.92 -11.80
N GLY A 363 3.77 13.46 -12.67
CA GLY A 363 5.21 13.47 -12.43
C GLY A 363 5.61 12.63 -11.23
N ARG A 364 6.90 12.65 -10.92
CA ARG A 364 7.45 12.02 -9.72
C ARG A 364 7.34 12.94 -8.51
N GLN A 365 6.94 12.36 -7.38
CA GLN A 365 6.94 13.06 -6.09
C GLN A 365 8.17 12.66 -5.27
N ALA A 366 8.88 13.64 -4.70
CA ALA A 366 10.09 13.41 -3.89
C ALA A 366 9.84 12.50 -2.67
N GLY A 367 8.62 12.49 -2.13
CA GLY A 367 8.21 11.65 -1.00
C GLY A 367 7.49 10.36 -1.40
N MET A 368 7.67 9.87 -2.62
CA MET A 368 6.98 8.68 -3.11
C MET A 368 7.26 7.45 -2.22
N PRO A 369 6.22 6.75 -1.71
CA PRO A 369 6.38 5.54 -0.91
C PRO A 369 7.26 4.49 -1.60
N HIS A 370 8.03 3.74 -0.83
CA HIS A 370 8.94 2.72 -1.36
C HIS A 370 8.25 1.68 -2.25
N ASP A 371 7.00 1.30 -1.94
CA ASP A 371 6.19 0.41 -2.79
C ASP A 371 6.01 0.90 -4.23
N LEU A 372 6.03 2.21 -4.47
CA LEU A 372 5.84 2.74 -5.82
C LEU A 372 7.13 2.71 -6.65
N LEU A 373 8.30 2.44 -6.04
CA LEU A 373 9.52 2.18 -6.78
C LEU A 373 9.47 0.88 -7.59
N TYR A 374 8.58 -0.05 -7.25
CA TYR A 374 8.33 -1.24 -8.07
C TYR A 374 7.70 -0.90 -9.42
N VAL A 375 6.89 0.17 -9.47
CA VAL A 375 6.16 0.62 -10.65
C VAL A 375 6.93 1.70 -11.40
N CYS A 376 7.56 2.61 -10.65
CA CYS A 376 8.26 3.78 -11.15
C CYS A 376 9.76 3.77 -10.80
N PRO A 377 10.53 2.70 -11.11
CA PRO A 377 11.95 2.64 -10.77
C PRO A 377 12.76 3.64 -11.59
N LYS A 378 13.90 4.06 -11.04
CA LYS A 378 15.01 4.65 -11.80
C LYS A 378 16.22 3.73 -11.76
N VAL A 379 16.88 3.60 -12.91
CA VAL A 379 18.12 2.84 -13.05
C VAL A 379 19.17 3.75 -13.66
N PHE A 380 20.30 3.87 -12.98
CA PHE A 380 21.42 4.69 -13.42
C PHE A 380 22.54 3.77 -13.92
N VAL A 381 23.06 4.08 -15.11
CA VAL A 381 24.23 3.42 -15.67
C VAL A 381 25.35 4.44 -15.73
N TYR A 382 26.44 4.14 -15.03
CA TYR A 382 27.65 4.93 -15.04
C TYR A 382 28.72 4.21 -15.87
N ARG A 383 29.62 4.99 -16.47
CA ARG A 383 30.79 4.49 -17.21
C ARG A 383 32.06 5.02 -16.56
N LEU A 384 33.06 4.16 -16.43
CA LEU A 384 34.39 4.56 -15.97
C LEU A 384 34.97 5.61 -16.93
N ARG A 385 35.51 6.70 -16.40
CA ARG A 385 36.18 7.74 -17.21
C ARG A 385 37.42 7.13 -17.86
N SER A 386 37.60 7.39 -19.16
CA SER A 386 38.91 7.23 -19.79
C SER A 386 39.85 8.26 -19.18
N GLU A 387 41.01 7.83 -18.69
CA GLU A 387 42.06 8.71 -18.19
C GLU A 387 42.58 9.66 -19.26
#